data_AF-A0A661HG45-F1
#
_entry.id   AF-A0A661HG45-F1
#
_cell.length_a   1.000
_cell.length_b   1.000
_cell.length_c   1.000
_cell.angle_alpha   90.00
_cell.angle_beta   90.00
_cell.angle_gamma   90.00
#
_symmetry.space_group_name_H-M   'P 1'
#
loop_
_entity.id
_entity.type
_entity.pdbx_description
1 polymer ?
#
loop_
_entity_poly.entity_id
_entity_poly.type
_entity_poly.pdbx_seq_one_letter_code
_entity_poly.pdbx_strand_id
1 'polypeptide(L)'
;LVAITAGGWLWLEEMCGMPLATEQVQLVQAMAQALANVSKTQPGKIEPEIAHFDWPIHTNQQLDLGEQAAQASLAAFIGRRLELQQCRGLVLLGQACKARMQLEQLDCGLVVSTVSSAEMLENPQLKKQVWRDLQPFVSSA
;
A
#
# COMPACT_ATOMS: atom_id res chain seq x y z
N LEU A 1 -9.99 -3.21 -0.56
CA LEU A 1 -8.61 -2.68 -0.52
C LEU A 1 -7.65 -3.85 -0.66
N VAL A 2 -6.51 -3.66 -1.29
CA VAL A 2 -5.47 -4.69 -1.44
C VAL A 2 -4.17 -4.17 -0.89
N ALA A 3 -3.55 -4.96 -0.03
CA ALA A 3 -2.23 -4.74 0.53
C ALA A 3 -1.25 -5.71 -0.11
N ILE A 4 -0.15 -5.18 -0.64
CA ILE A 4 0.95 -5.94 -1.22
C ILE A 4 2.18 -5.64 -0.37
N THR A 5 2.74 -6.67 0.26
CA THR A 5 4.01 -6.54 1.00
C THR A 5 5.14 -6.98 0.09
N ALA A 6 6.06 -6.08 -0.24
CA ALA A 6 7.20 -6.39 -1.10
C ALA A 6 8.39 -5.47 -0.83
N GLY A 7 9.60 -6.04 -0.79
CA GLY A 7 10.86 -5.29 -0.68
C GLY A 7 11.08 -4.59 0.67
N GLY A 8 10.23 -4.86 1.67
CA GLY A 8 10.23 -4.14 2.96
C GLY A 8 9.33 -2.91 2.99
N TRP A 9 8.40 -2.78 2.04
CA TRP A 9 7.34 -1.77 2.04
C TRP A 9 5.97 -2.43 1.94
N LEU A 10 4.99 -1.73 2.48
CA LEU A 10 3.58 -2.06 2.31
C LEU A 10 3.00 -1.15 1.22
N TRP A 11 2.47 -1.75 0.16
CA TRP A 11 1.81 -1.04 -0.95
C TRP A 11 0.31 -1.26 -0.84
N LEU A 12 -0.47 -0.19 -0.73
CA LEU A 12 -1.91 -0.25 -0.54
C LEU A 12 -2.63 0.36 -1.74
N GLU A 13 -3.58 -0.38 -2.31
CA GLU A 13 -4.36 0.06 -3.46
C GLU A 13 -5.85 -0.25 -3.27
N GLU A 14 -6.70 0.66 -3.76
CA GLU A 14 -8.14 0.45 -3.76
C GLU A 14 -8.60 -0.13 -5.09
N MET A 15 -9.14 -1.35 -5.02
CA MET A 15 -9.58 -2.07 -6.21
C MET A 15 -11.11 -2.10 -6.40
N CYS A 16 -11.89 -1.36 -5.59
CA CYS A 16 -13.37 -1.31 -5.69
C CYS A 16 -14.06 -2.69 -5.82
N GLY A 17 -13.54 -3.73 -5.18
CA GLY A 17 -14.07 -5.10 -5.24
C GLY A 17 -13.54 -5.96 -6.39
N MET A 18 -12.68 -5.41 -7.25
CA MET A 18 -11.96 -6.17 -8.28
C MET A 18 -10.69 -6.82 -7.71
N PRO A 19 -10.28 -7.99 -8.21
CA PRO A 19 -8.98 -8.55 -7.89
C PRO A 19 -7.87 -7.71 -8.53
N LEU A 20 -6.67 -7.76 -7.94
CA LEU A 20 -5.48 -7.14 -8.53
C LEU A 20 -5.05 -7.97 -9.76
N ALA A 21 -4.83 -7.31 -10.90
CA ALA A 21 -4.36 -7.99 -12.10
C ALA A 21 -2.90 -8.45 -11.95
N THR A 22 -2.52 -9.51 -12.67
CA THR A 22 -1.14 -10.05 -12.66
C THR A 22 -0.10 -8.98 -13.00
N GLU A 23 -0.41 -8.13 -13.98
CA GLU A 23 0.44 -7.03 -14.43
C GLU A 23 0.64 -5.96 -13.35
N GLN A 24 -0.39 -5.69 -12.53
CA GLN A 24 -0.29 -4.78 -11.40
C GLN A 24 0.62 -5.36 -10.31
N VAL A 25 0.48 -6.66 -10.00
CA VAL A 25 1.36 -7.36 -9.04
C VAL A 25 2.83 -7.32 -9.51
N GLN A 26 3.07 -7.64 -10.78
CA GLN A 26 4.41 -7.63 -11.38
C GLN A 26 5.02 -6.24 -11.39
N LEU A 27 4.22 -5.20 -11.69
CA LEU A 27 4.67 -3.81 -11.64
C LEU A 27 5.11 -3.42 -10.23
N VAL A 28 4.29 -3.70 -9.21
CA VAL A 28 4.62 -3.40 -7.81
C VAL A 28 5.85 -4.18 -7.35
N GLN A 29 5.97 -5.46 -7.70
CA GLN A 29 7.16 -6.26 -7.39
C GLN A 29 8.43 -5.67 -8.02
N ALA A 30 8.38 -5.30 -9.31
CA ALA A 30 9.52 -4.69 -10.00
C ALA A 30 9.92 -3.34 -9.37
N MET A 31 8.93 -2.54 -8.97
CA MET A 31 9.18 -1.27 -8.29
C MET A 31 9.80 -1.48 -6.90
N ALA A 32 9.28 -2.42 -6.11
CA ALA A 32 9.84 -2.76 -4.81
C ALA A 32 11.29 -3.26 -4.92
N GLN A 33 11.58 -4.11 -5.92
CA GLN A 33 12.94 -4.55 -6.21
C GLN A 33 13.89 -3.39 -6.55
N ALA A 34 13.45 -2.49 -7.43
CA ALA A 34 14.25 -1.33 -7.81
C ALA A 34 14.47 -0.39 -6.61
N LEU A 35 13.45 -0.18 -5.78
CA LEU A 35 13.55 0.65 -4.58
C LEU A 35 14.52 0.05 -3.55
N ALA A 36 14.51 -1.27 -3.34
CA ALA A 36 15.46 -1.98 -2.47
C ALA A 36 16.90 -1.83 -2.96
N ASN A 37 17.12 -1.92 -4.27
CA ASN A 37 18.44 -1.78 -4.87
C ASN A 37 18.98 -0.35 -4.71
N VAL A 38 18.15 0.66 -4.96
CA VAL A 38 18.57 2.06 -4.89
C VAL A 38 18.81 2.51 -3.45
N SER A 39 17.98 2.06 -2.51
CA SER A 39 18.09 2.44 -1.09
C SER A 39 19.23 1.70 -0.36
N LYS A 40 19.95 0.79 -1.03
CA LYS A 40 21.01 -0.08 -0.45
C LYS A 40 20.59 -0.83 0.81
N THR A 41 19.29 -0.99 0.99
CA THR A 41 18.71 -1.70 2.11
C THR A 41 18.79 -3.20 1.86
N GLN A 42 19.04 -4.01 2.89
CA GLN A 42 18.82 -5.45 2.78
C GLN A 42 17.40 -5.68 2.25
N PRO A 43 17.23 -6.30 1.06
CA PRO A 43 15.91 -6.48 0.51
C PRO A 43 15.11 -7.35 1.48
N GLY A 44 13.95 -6.87 1.90
CA GLY A 44 12.94 -7.75 2.48
C GLY A 44 12.51 -8.80 1.45
N LYS A 45 11.55 -9.66 1.78
CA LYS A 45 11.00 -10.61 0.81
C LYS A 45 10.52 -9.84 -0.45
N ILE A 46 11.13 -10.13 -1.60
CA ILE A 46 10.81 -9.47 -2.88
C ILE A 46 9.55 -10.08 -3.49
N GLU A 47 9.32 -11.37 -3.27
CA GLU A 47 8.08 -12.03 -3.70
C GLU A 47 6.90 -11.39 -2.95
N PRO A 48 5.91 -10.83 -3.68
CA PRO A 48 4.83 -10.07 -3.09
C PRO A 48 3.90 -10.98 -2.27
N GLU A 49 3.65 -10.59 -1.02
CA GLU A 49 2.55 -11.16 -0.23
C GLU A 49 1.30 -10.28 -0.40
N ILE A 50 0.24 -10.85 -0.96
CA ILE A 50 -1.01 -10.13 -1.26
C ILE A 50 -2.05 -10.44 -0.19
N ALA A 51 -2.76 -9.41 0.25
CA ALA A 51 -3.88 -9.55 1.16
C ALA A 51 -5.01 -8.59 0.85
N HIS A 52 -6.22 -9.07 1.06
CA HIS A 52 -7.43 -8.32 0.80
C HIS A 52 -8.03 -7.83 2.13
N PHE A 53 -8.54 -6.61 2.09
CA PHE A 53 -9.38 -6.05 3.14
C PHE A 53 -10.70 -5.62 2.50
N ASP A 54 -11.78 -6.26 2.92
CA ASP A 54 -13.12 -5.94 2.46
C ASP A 54 -13.61 -4.68 3.16
N TRP A 55 -13.88 -3.66 2.35
CA TRP A 55 -14.37 -2.37 2.82
C TRP A 55 -15.73 -2.04 2.19
N PRO A 56 -16.75 -1.66 3.00
CA PRO A 56 -16.80 -1.79 4.45
C PRO A 56 -16.85 -3.27 4.87
N ILE A 57 -16.40 -3.59 6.09
CA ILE A 57 -16.58 -4.93 6.66
C ILE A 57 -18.08 -5.21 6.64
N HIS A 58 -18.50 -6.33 6.03
CA HIS A 58 -19.92 -6.68 5.90
C HIS A 58 -20.63 -6.48 7.24
N THR A 59 -21.50 -5.47 7.26
CA THR A 59 -22.14 -4.99 8.48
C THR A 59 -23.22 -6.00 8.85
N ASN A 60 -22.94 -6.85 9.84
CA ASN A 60 -24.02 -7.47 10.59
C ASN A 60 -24.85 -6.32 11.17
N GLN A 61 -26.11 -6.17 10.72
CA GLN A 61 -27.01 -5.06 11.09
C GLN A 61 -27.26 -4.90 12.60
N GLN A 62 -26.77 -5.83 13.43
CA GLN A 62 -26.89 -5.78 14.89
C GLN A 62 -25.76 -4.99 15.57
N LEU A 63 -24.68 -4.66 14.86
CA LEU A 63 -23.58 -3.84 15.36
C LEU A 63 -23.40 -2.66 14.41
N ASP A 64 -24.06 -1.54 14.74
CA ASP A 64 -23.94 -0.27 14.04
C ASP A 64 -22.57 0.37 14.38
N LEU A 65 -21.52 -0.33 14.00
CA LEU A 65 -20.14 0.08 14.10
C LEU A 65 -19.85 0.79 12.77
N GLY A 66 -20.29 2.06 12.67
CA GLY A 66 -20.22 2.88 11.46
C GLY A 66 -18.80 3.10 10.90
N GLU A 67 -18.65 4.07 10.00
CA GLU A 67 -17.40 4.37 9.27
C GLU A 67 -16.13 4.39 10.14
N GLN A 68 -16.22 4.90 11.38
CA GLN A 68 -15.12 4.93 12.34
C GLN A 68 -14.58 3.55 12.73
N ALA A 69 -15.45 2.55 12.90
CA ALA A 69 -15.03 1.20 13.27
C ALA A 69 -14.39 0.47 12.09
N ALA A 70 -14.88 0.74 10.88
CA ALA A 70 -14.24 0.27 9.65
C ALA A 70 -12.85 0.91 9.51
N GLN A 71 -12.71 2.22 9.75
CA GLN A 71 -11.43 2.93 9.75
C GLN A 71 -10.44 2.34 10.77
N ALA A 72 -10.89 2.11 12.02
CA ALA A 72 -10.05 1.50 13.06
C ALA A 72 -9.62 0.08 12.68
N SER A 73 -10.50 -0.70 12.05
CA SER A 73 -10.19 -2.05 11.57
C SER A 73 -9.17 -2.03 10.42
N LEU A 74 -9.29 -1.07 9.51
CA LEU A 74 -8.31 -0.84 8.45
C LEU A 74 -6.95 -0.43 9.02
N ALA A 75 -6.93 0.48 10.00
CA ALA A 75 -5.71 0.89 10.68
C ALA A 75 -5.02 -0.29 11.38
N ALA A 76 -5.77 -1.13 12.10
CA ALA A 76 -5.25 -2.34 12.73
C ALA A 76 -4.74 -3.36 11.71
N PHE A 77 -5.43 -3.54 10.57
CA PHE A 77 -4.98 -4.41 9.47
C PHE A 77 -3.64 -3.95 8.89
N ILE A 78 -3.49 -2.64 8.65
CA ILE A 78 -2.26 -2.04 8.13
C ILE A 78 -1.14 -2.15 9.18
N GLY A 79 -1.38 -1.74 10.42
CA GLY A 79 -0.41 -1.77 11.51
C GLY A 79 0.16 -3.16 11.73
N ARG A 80 -0.70 -4.18 11.79
CA ARG A 80 -0.26 -5.58 11.92
C ARG A 80 0.66 -6.03 10.79
N ARG A 81 0.42 -5.56 9.55
CA ARG A 81 1.29 -5.91 8.41
C ARG A 81 2.62 -5.17 8.45
N LEU A 82 2.61 -3.89 8.82
CA LEU A 82 3.82 -3.12 9.02
C LEU A 82 4.73 -3.79 10.07
N GLU A 83 4.15 -4.23 11.19
CA GLU A 83 4.87 -4.92 12.27
C GLU A 83 5.36 -6.30 11.88
N LEU A 84 4.48 -7.20 11.43
CA LEU A 84 4.82 -8.60 11.14
C LEU A 84 5.86 -8.73 10.03
N GLN A 85 5.81 -7.84 9.04
CA GLN A 85 6.69 -7.87 7.88
C GLN A 85 7.84 -6.88 8.00
N GLN A 86 7.98 -6.20 9.15
CA GLN A 86 9.02 -5.19 9.42
C GLN A 86 9.13 -4.16 8.28
N CYS A 87 7.97 -3.69 7.81
CA CYS A 87 7.94 -2.73 6.72
C CYS A 87 8.46 -1.38 7.21
N ARG A 88 9.26 -0.73 6.37
CA ARG A 88 9.89 0.56 6.68
C ARG A 88 9.00 1.75 6.35
N GLY A 89 7.91 1.50 5.63
CA GLY A 89 6.96 2.53 5.25
C GLY A 89 5.82 1.99 4.40
N LEU A 90 4.91 2.91 4.10
CA LEU A 90 3.65 2.66 3.41
C LEU A 90 3.57 3.49 2.13
N VAL A 91 3.21 2.83 1.04
CA VAL A 91 2.91 3.45 -0.25
C VAL A 91 1.41 3.35 -0.51
N LEU A 92 0.75 4.49 -0.69
CA LEU A 92 -0.64 4.58 -1.12
C LEU A 92 -0.68 4.75 -2.63
N LEU A 93 -1.22 3.76 -3.33
CA LEU A 93 -1.41 3.74 -4.77
C LEU A 93 -2.82 4.24 -5.10
N GLY A 94 -2.88 5.40 -5.75
CA GLY A 94 -4.11 6.08 -6.09
C GLY A 94 -4.65 6.96 -4.95
N GLN A 95 -5.53 7.90 -5.31
CA GLN A 95 -6.08 8.86 -4.34
C GLN A 95 -7.18 8.28 -3.45
N ALA A 96 -7.84 7.21 -3.89
CA ALA A 96 -9.00 6.64 -3.19
C ALA A 96 -8.63 6.07 -1.80
N CYS A 97 -7.45 5.46 -1.66
CA CYS A 97 -6.94 4.99 -0.38
C CYS A 97 -6.82 6.11 0.65
N LYS A 98 -6.33 7.28 0.23
CA LYS A 98 -6.07 8.41 1.13
C LYS A 98 -7.34 8.91 1.82
N ALA A 99 -8.47 8.92 1.11
CA ALA A 99 -9.74 9.40 1.65
C ALA A 99 -10.32 8.49 2.75
N ARG A 100 -9.98 7.19 2.72
CA ARG A 100 -10.50 6.18 3.66
C ARG A 100 -9.61 5.97 4.89
N MET A 101 -8.45 6.60 4.92
CA MET A 101 -7.42 6.36 5.93
C MET A 101 -7.28 7.55 6.86
N GLN A 102 -7.36 7.29 8.16
CA GLN A 102 -6.87 8.21 9.18
C GLN A 102 -5.39 7.93 9.39
N LEU A 103 -4.53 8.63 8.65
CA LEU A 103 -3.07 8.42 8.69
C LEU A 103 -2.50 8.67 10.08
N GLU A 104 -3.15 9.52 10.87
CA GLU A 104 -2.78 9.85 12.25
C GLU A 104 -2.88 8.64 13.20
N GLN A 105 -3.67 7.63 12.84
CA GLN A 105 -3.80 6.39 13.63
C GLN A 105 -2.73 5.35 13.29
N LEU A 106 -1.96 5.55 12.23
CA LEU A 106 -0.90 4.64 11.83
C LEU A 106 0.41 5.07 12.49
N ASP A 107 0.98 4.19 13.31
CA ASP A 107 2.35 4.33 13.78
C ASP A 107 3.34 3.93 12.66
N CYS A 108 3.30 4.72 11.57
CA CYS A 108 4.13 4.50 10.39
C CYS A 108 4.90 5.79 10.09
N GLY A 109 6.21 5.77 10.37
CA GLY A 109 7.06 6.95 10.24
C GLY A 109 7.21 7.50 8.82
N LEU A 110 6.88 6.72 7.78
CA LEU A 110 7.01 7.15 6.39
C LEU A 110 5.86 6.65 5.52
N VAL A 111 5.01 7.59 5.09
CA VAL A 111 3.89 7.34 4.18
C VAL A 111 4.07 8.19 2.93
N VAL A 112 4.00 7.55 1.75
CA VAL A 112 4.05 8.21 0.44
C VAL A 112 2.74 7.92 -0.30
N SER A 113 2.14 8.93 -0.92
CA SER A 113 1.00 8.76 -1.84
C SER A 113 1.45 9.00 -3.27
N THR A 114 0.99 8.17 -4.21
CA THR A 114 1.28 8.32 -5.64
C THR A 114 0.11 7.82 -6.50
N VAL A 115 0.28 7.73 -7.82
CA VAL A 115 -0.76 7.22 -8.73
C VAL A 115 -0.99 5.71 -8.56
N SER A 116 -2.14 5.23 -8.99
CA SER A 116 -2.48 3.81 -8.93
C SER A 116 -1.63 2.96 -9.89
N SER A 117 -1.55 1.65 -9.63
CA SER A 117 -0.85 0.75 -10.55
C SER A 117 -1.60 0.59 -11.86
N ALA A 118 -2.93 0.67 -11.83
CA ALA A 118 -3.77 0.69 -13.04
C ALA A 118 -3.46 1.92 -13.92
N GLU A 119 -3.40 3.12 -13.36
CA GLU A 119 -3.05 4.35 -14.09
C GLU A 119 -1.64 4.26 -14.69
N MET A 120 -0.68 3.66 -13.98
CA MET A 120 0.68 3.46 -14.50
C MET A 120 0.75 2.48 -15.68
N LEU A 121 -0.12 1.46 -15.69
CA LEU A 121 -0.21 0.50 -16.79
C LEU A 121 -0.89 1.12 -18.02
N GLU A 122 -1.93 1.93 -17.80
CA GLU A 122 -2.62 2.67 -18.86
C GLU A 122 -1.74 3.79 -19.45
N ASN A 123 -1.03 4.53 -18.60
CA ASN A 123 -0.13 5.61 -19.00
C ASN A 123 1.28 5.44 -18.39
N PRO A 124 2.19 4.75 -19.11
CA PRO A 124 3.55 4.51 -18.63
C PRO A 124 4.40 5.75 -18.32
N GLN A 125 4.04 6.93 -18.85
CA GLN A 125 4.78 8.17 -18.54
C GLN A 125 4.64 8.59 -17.08
N LEU A 126 3.59 8.13 -16.39
CA LEU A 126 3.36 8.40 -14.97
C LEU A 126 4.42 7.75 -14.06
N LYS A 127 5.17 6.75 -14.54
CA LYS A 127 6.25 6.12 -13.75
C LYS A 127 7.32 7.12 -13.32
N LYS A 128 7.59 8.15 -14.13
CA LYS A 128 8.53 9.24 -13.76
C LYS A 128 8.04 10.00 -12.52
N GLN A 129 6.73 10.26 -12.47
CA GLN A 129 6.09 10.90 -11.32
C GLN A 129 6.20 10.02 -10.08
N VAL A 130 5.91 8.72 -10.22
CA VAL A 130 6.00 7.76 -9.12
C VAL A 130 7.40 7.69 -8.53
N TRP A 131 8.44 7.62 -9.36
CA TRP A 131 9.82 7.62 -8.88
C TRP A 131 10.23 8.91 -8.15
N ARG A 132 9.61 10.05 -8.50
CA ARG A 132 9.78 11.31 -7.77
C ARG A 132 9.07 11.25 -6.42
N ASP A 133 7.88 10.68 -6.36
CA ASP A 133 7.12 10.53 -5.11
C ASP A 133 7.80 9.57 -4.14
N LEU A 134 8.45 8.51 -4.64
CA LEU A 134 9.14 7.50 -3.84
C LEU A 134 10.54 7.95 -3.33
N GLN A 135 11.04 9.13 -3.74
CA GLN A 135 12.33 9.67 -3.28
C GLN A 135 12.53 9.66 -1.74
N PRO A 136 11.51 9.91 -0.90
CA PRO A 136 11.67 9.86 0.55
C PRO A 136 12.22 8.51 1.05
N PHE A 137 11.84 7.39 0.43
CA PHE A 137 12.33 6.06 0.81
C PHE A 137 13.80 5.81 0.50
N VAL A 138 14.34 6.51 -0.50
CA VAL A 138 15.75 6.42 -0.89
C VAL A 138 16.63 7.29 0.02
N SER A 139 16.09 8.43 0.47
CA SER A 139 16.85 9.45 1.21
C SER A 139 16.87 9.22 2.73
N SER A 140 16.02 8.33 3.23
CA SER A 140 15.91 7.96 4.65
C SER A 140 16.73 6.72 5.05
N ALA A 141 17.63 6.25 4.17
CA ALA A 141 18.57 5.15 4.41
C ALA A 141 19.96 5.67 4.75
#